data_AF-A0A0G1I1E5-F1
#
_entry.id   AF-A0A0G1I1E5-F1
#
_cell.length_a   1.000
_cell.length_b   1.000
_cell.length_c   1.000
_cell.angle_alpha   90.00
_cell.angle_beta   90.00
_cell.angle_gamma   90.00
#
_symmetry.space_group_name_H-M   'P 1'
#
loop_
_entity.id
_entity.type
_entity.pdbx_description
1 polymer ?
#
loop_
_entity_poly.entity_id
_entity_poly.type
_entity_poly.pdbx_seq_one_letter_code
_entity_poly.pdbx_strand_id
1 'polypeptide(L)'
;MGLLMKIPWKINPIARFISQKKLRFRISFLVAWAIFGYMFFATGEALWQNLQINQEIVRLKDEITQLGQQNIQYKNLIAYLKTESFREKEARRKLGYKKTGETVVAIPQDNFLYIDPGTTETDETPNNKPILSNPQKWWDYILG
;
A
#
# COMPACT_ATOMS: atom_id res chain seq x y z
N MET A 1 89.75 16.87 -46.62
CA MET A 1 88.55 16.66 -47.47
C MET A 1 88.21 15.18 -47.42
N GLY A 2 87.09 14.82 -46.80
CA GLY A 2 86.70 13.41 -46.59
C GLY A 2 85.39 13.33 -45.82
N LEU A 3 84.29 13.35 -46.56
CA LEU A 3 82.90 13.32 -46.09
C LEU A 3 82.60 12.07 -45.26
N LEU A 4 82.22 12.25 -43.99
CA LEU A 4 81.49 11.22 -43.24
C LEU A 4 80.03 11.22 -43.71
N MET A 5 79.74 10.33 -44.65
CA MET A 5 78.39 10.05 -45.14
C MET A 5 77.60 9.31 -44.05
N LYS A 6 76.74 10.02 -43.32
CA LYS A 6 75.78 9.41 -42.37
C LYS A 6 74.67 8.70 -43.16
N ILE A 7 74.61 7.38 -43.02
CA ILE A 7 73.57 6.52 -43.58
C ILE A 7 72.26 6.75 -42.80
N PRO A 8 71.12 7.07 -43.46
CA PRO A 8 69.87 7.32 -42.76
C PRO A 8 69.11 6.01 -42.47
N TRP A 9 68.74 5.84 -41.21
CA TRP A 9 67.63 5.04 -40.65
C TRP A 9 67.01 3.94 -41.54
N LYS A 10 67.32 2.67 -41.22
CA LYS A 10 66.51 1.51 -41.65
C LYS A 10 65.14 1.57 -40.97
N ILE A 11 64.09 1.84 -41.74
CA ILE A 11 62.70 1.70 -41.31
C ILE A 11 62.36 0.21 -41.26
N ASN A 12 62.20 -0.37 -40.07
CA ASN A 12 61.84 -1.78 -39.91
C ASN A 12 60.41 -2.05 -40.47
N PRO A 13 60.25 -2.83 -41.55
CA PRO A 13 58.95 -3.03 -42.21
C PRO A 13 57.99 -3.91 -41.39
N ILE A 14 58.55 -4.75 -40.51
CA ILE A 14 57.80 -5.69 -39.67
C ILE A 14 56.93 -4.94 -38.64
N ALA A 15 57.41 -3.82 -38.10
CA ALA A 15 56.67 -3.01 -37.14
C ALA A 15 55.41 -2.37 -37.76
N ARG A 16 55.46 -1.99 -39.05
CA ARG A 16 54.30 -1.45 -39.77
C ARG A 16 53.24 -2.52 -40.03
N PHE A 17 53.63 -3.77 -40.34
CA PHE A 17 52.66 -4.86 -40.51
C PHE A 17 51.94 -5.25 -39.21
N ILE A 18 52.65 -5.26 -38.08
CA ILE A 18 52.06 -5.58 -36.77
C ILE A 18 51.12 -4.47 -36.29
N SER A 19 51.48 -3.19 -36.50
CA SER A 19 50.62 -2.06 -36.11
C SER A 19 49.33 -2.00 -36.93
N GLN A 20 49.38 -2.31 -38.23
CA GLN A 20 48.20 -2.35 -39.10
C GLN A 20 47.21 -3.45 -38.70
N LYS A 21 47.71 -4.65 -38.34
CA LYS A 21 46.84 -5.72 -37.81
C LYS A 21 46.20 -5.29 -36.48
N LYS A 22 46.98 -4.74 -35.54
CA LYS A 22 46.48 -4.24 -34.25
C LYS A 22 45.43 -3.13 -34.41
N LEU A 23 45.59 -2.23 -35.38
CA LEU A 23 44.65 -1.15 -35.65
C LEU A 23 43.30 -1.68 -36.17
N ARG A 24 43.31 -2.66 -37.08
CA ARG A 24 42.08 -3.28 -37.61
C ARG A 24 41.30 -4.03 -36.50
N PHE A 25 42.00 -4.73 -35.62
CA PHE A 25 41.37 -5.37 -34.45
C PHE A 25 40.75 -4.35 -33.49
N ARG A 26 41.44 -3.23 -33.22
CA ARG A 26 40.89 -2.16 -32.36
C ARG A 26 39.63 -1.53 -32.96
N ILE A 27 39.63 -1.25 -34.27
CA ILE A 27 38.46 -0.69 -34.95
C ILE A 27 37.30 -1.70 -34.96
N SER A 28 37.57 -2.96 -35.27
CA SER A 28 36.55 -4.02 -35.23
C SER A 28 35.93 -4.17 -33.84
N PHE A 29 36.74 -4.07 -32.78
CA PHE A 29 36.26 -4.13 -31.41
C PHE A 29 35.37 -2.92 -31.07
N LEU A 30 35.78 -1.71 -31.47
CA LEU A 30 34.97 -0.50 -31.27
C LEU A 30 33.62 -0.57 -32.00
N VAL A 31 33.60 -1.07 -33.24
CA VAL A 31 32.36 -1.26 -34.01
C VAL A 31 31.46 -2.31 -33.35
N ALA A 32 32.02 -3.44 -32.92
CA ALA A 32 31.25 -4.46 -32.19
C ALA A 32 30.67 -3.91 -30.89
N TRP A 33 31.44 -3.08 -30.16
CA TRP A 33 30.98 -2.45 -28.93
C TRP A 33 29.88 -1.41 -29.18
N ALA A 34 29.97 -0.65 -30.27
CA ALA A 34 28.91 0.28 -30.69
C ALA A 34 27.61 -0.45 -31.05
N ILE A 35 27.70 -1.57 -31.78
CA ILE A 35 26.53 -2.42 -32.10
C ILE A 35 25.92 -2.99 -30.82
N PHE A 36 26.74 -3.50 -29.91
CA PHE A 36 26.27 -4.00 -28.61
C PHE A 36 25.58 -2.91 -27.79
N GLY A 37 26.18 -1.72 -27.71
CA GLY A 37 25.59 -0.58 -27.01
C GLY A 37 24.24 -0.16 -27.60
N TYR A 38 24.14 -0.11 -28.93
CA TYR A 38 22.88 0.17 -29.63
C TYR A 38 21.81 -0.87 -29.31
N MET A 39 22.16 -2.15 -29.34
CA MET A 39 21.23 -3.25 -29.05
C MET A 39 20.75 -3.21 -27.58
N PHE A 40 21.65 -2.88 -26.65
CA PHE A 40 21.32 -2.72 -25.24
C PHE A 40 20.39 -1.52 -24.99
N PHE A 41 20.65 -0.39 -25.66
CA PHE A 41 19.82 0.80 -25.58
C PHE A 41 18.41 0.56 -26.14
N ALA A 42 18.32 -0.06 -27.32
CA ALA A 42 17.03 -0.37 -27.97
C ALA A 42 16.19 -1.37 -27.15
N THR A 43 16.82 -2.37 -26.53
CA THR A 43 16.11 -3.36 -25.70
C THR A 43 15.72 -2.79 -24.35
N GLY A 44 16.55 -1.92 -23.78
CA GLY A 44 16.30 -1.26 -22.50
C GLY A 44 15.00 -0.46 -22.53
N GLU A 45 14.79 0.39 -23.53
CA GLU A 45 13.59 1.21 -23.63
C GLU A 45 12.30 0.36 -23.69
N ALA A 46 12.32 -0.71 -24.49
CA ALA A 46 11.17 -1.61 -24.61
C ALA A 46 10.82 -2.30 -23.28
N LEU A 47 11.83 -2.69 -22.48
CA LEU A 47 11.60 -3.28 -21.16
C LEU A 47 10.97 -2.28 -20.18
N TRP A 48 11.45 -1.04 -20.16
CA TRP A 48 10.90 0.00 -19.30
C TRP A 48 9.45 0.33 -19.65
N GLN A 49 9.12 0.46 -20.94
CA GLN A 49 7.76 0.68 -21.39
C GLN A 49 6.84 -0.50 -21.01
N ASN A 50 7.31 -1.73 -21.19
CA ASN A 50 6.51 -2.91 -20.87
C ASN A 50 6.21 -3.01 -19.37
N LEU A 51 7.18 -2.67 -18.50
CA LEU A 51 6.95 -2.61 -17.05
C LEU A 51 5.88 -1.57 -16.69
N GLN A 52 5.95 -0.37 -17.27
CA GLN A 52 4.98 0.69 -17.01
C GLN A 52 3.57 0.30 -17.49
N ILE A 53 3.45 -0.28 -18.69
CA ILE A 53 2.18 -0.76 -19.23
C ILE A 53 1.59 -1.85 -18.33
N ASN A 54 2.40 -2.81 -17.89
CA ASN A 54 1.93 -3.88 -17.01
C ASN A 54 1.47 -3.36 -15.65
N GLN A 55 2.16 -2.37 -15.07
CA GLN A 55 1.72 -1.71 -13.85
C GLN A 55 0.37 -1.02 -14.03
N GLU A 56 0.18 -0.33 -15.15
CA GLU A 56 -1.09 0.33 -15.45
C GLU A 56 -2.22 -0.68 -15.65
N ILE A 57 -1.96 -1.81 -16.33
CA ILE A 57 -2.93 -2.91 -16.46
C ILE A 57 -3.33 -3.46 -15.09
N VAL A 58 -2.37 -3.68 -14.19
CA VAL A 58 -2.65 -4.17 -12.83
C VAL A 58 -3.50 -3.15 -12.07
N ARG A 59 -3.14 -1.87 -12.12
CA ARG A 59 -3.90 -0.79 -11.49
C ARG A 59 -5.34 -0.71 -12.00
N LEU A 60 -5.53 -0.71 -13.32
CA LEU A 60 -6.85 -0.66 -13.95
C LEU A 60 -7.70 -1.88 -13.60
N LYS A 61 -7.09 -3.07 -13.54
CA LYS A 61 -7.78 -4.28 -13.08
C LYS A 61 -8.24 -4.16 -11.63
N ASP A 62 -7.38 -3.65 -10.75
CA ASP A 62 -7.73 -3.44 -9.35
C ASP A 62 -8.88 -2.44 -9.23
N GLU A 63 -8.83 -1.33 -9.95
CA GLU A 63 -9.90 -0.32 -9.99
C GLU A 63 -11.24 -0.92 -10.46
N ILE A 64 -11.23 -1.76 -11.49
CA ILE A 64 -12.45 -2.48 -11.94
C ILE A 64 -13.01 -3.35 -10.82
N THR A 65 -12.15 -4.08 -10.09
CA THR A 65 -12.62 -4.94 -8.99
C THR A 65 -13.19 -4.12 -7.84
N GLN A 66 -12.55 -3.02 -7.47
CA GLN A 66 -13.02 -2.11 -6.43
C GLN A 66 -14.37 -1.49 -6.80
N LEU A 67 -14.50 -0.98 -8.03
CA LEU A 67 -15.77 -0.42 -8.53
C LEU A 67 -16.87 -1.49 -8.57
N GLY A 68 -16.55 -2.72 -8.95
CA GLY A 68 -17.48 -3.85 -8.90
C GLY A 68 -17.98 -4.12 -7.48
N GLN A 69 -17.09 -4.16 -6.50
CA GLN A 69 -17.44 -4.33 -5.09
C GLN A 69 -18.29 -3.17 -4.56
N GLN A 70 -17.92 -1.92 -4.87
CA GLN A 70 -18.70 -0.75 -4.48
C GLN A 70 -20.11 -0.78 -5.07
N ASN A 71 -20.24 -1.17 -6.35
CA ASN A 71 -21.55 -1.31 -7.00
C ASN A 71 -22.44 -2.33 -6.27
N ILE A 72 -21.88 -3.48 -5.88
CA ILE A 72 -22.60 -4.50 -5.10
C ILE A 72 -23.01 -3.94 -3.73
N GLN A 73 -22.11 -3.25 -3.03
CA GLN A 73 -22.42 -2.63 -1.74
C GLN A 73 -23.56 -1.60 -1.86
N TYR A 74 -23.52 -0.73 -2.87
CA TYR A 74 -24.59 0.25 -3.10
C TYR A 74 -25.92 -0.41 -3.46
N LYS A 75 -25.91 -1.47 -4.28
CA LYS A 75 -27.12 -2.25 -4.57
C LYS A 75 -27.72 -2.86 -3.31
N ASN A 76 -26.89 -3.44 -2.45
CA ASN A 76 -27.32 -4.02 -1.18
C ASN A 76 -27.87 -2.95 -0.24
N LEU A 77 -27.24 -1.79 -0.16
CA LEU A 77 -27.73 -0.65 0.63
C LEU A 77 -29.09 -0.17 0.11
N ILE A 78 -29.22 0.03 -1.21
CA ILE A 78 -30.50 0.42 -1.82
C ILE A 78 -31.58 -0.63 -1.53
N ALA A 79 -31.25 -1.92 -1.62
CA ALA A 79 -32.18 -2.99 -1.30
C ALA A 79 -32.62 -2.93 0.17
N TYR A 80 -31.68 -2.75 1.11
CA TYR A 80 -31.97 -2.58 2.53
C TYR A 80 -32.88 -1.38 2.81
N LEU A 81 -32.60 -0.22 2.20
CA LEU A 81 -33.42 0.98 2.36
C LEU A 81 -34.85 0.82 1.83
N LYS A 82 -35.07 -0.08 0.86
CA LYS A 82 -36.39 -0.41 0.32
C LYS A 82 -37.17 -1.39 1.20
N THR A 83 -36.54 -2.05 2.18
CA THR A 83 -37.20 -3.03 3.03
C THR A 83 -38.26 -2.38 3.93
N GLU A 84 -39.31 -3.13 4.25
CA GLU A 84 -40.30 -2.71 5.24
C GLU A 84 -39.68 -2.49 6.62
N SER A 85 -38.71 -3.32 7.00
CA SER A 85 -38.00 -3.17 8.27
C SER A 85 -37.32 -1.81 8.41
N PHE A 86 -36.72 -1.30 7.32
CA PHE A 86 -36.11 0.03 7.34
C PHE A 86 -37.19 1.12 7.43
N ARG A 87 -38.26 1.02 6.63
CA ARG A 87 -39.40 1.96 6.69
C ARG A 87 -40.02 2.02 8.08
N GLU A 88 -40.21 0.87 8.72
CA GLU A 88 -40.78 0.75 10.06
C GLU A 88 -39.84 1.32 11.13
N LYS A 89 -38.53 1.05 11.03
CA LYS A 89 -37.51 1.65 11.91
C LYS A 89 -37.51 3.17 11.81
N GLU A 90 -37.57 3.71 10.59
CA GLU A 90 -37.68 5.14 10.35
C GLU A 90 -38.99 5.74 10.86
N ALA A 91 -40.11 5.05 10.65
CA ALA A 91 -41.42 5.48 11.15
C ALA A 91 -41.47 5.51 12.68
N ARG A 92 -40.93 4.48 13.36
CA ARG A 92 -40.78 4.45 14.82
C ARG A 92 -39.95 5.63 15.30
N ARG A 93 -38.81 5.89 14.66
CA ARG A 93 -37.87 6.95 15.05
C ARG A 93 -38.42 8.35 14.83
N LYS A 94 -39.05 8.60 13.67
CA LYS A 94 -39.47 9.95 13.27
C LYS A 94 -40.90 10.30 13.68
N LEU A 95 -41.79 9.32 13.67
CA LEU A 95 -43.23 9.53 13.86
C LEU A 95 -43.74 8.92 15.16
N GLY A 96 -42.87 8.29 15.96
CA GLY A 96 -43.31 7.48 17.10
C GLY A 96 -44.26 6.36 16.69
N TYR A 97 -44.18 5.92 15.43
CA TYR A 97 -45.11 4.94 14.87
C TYR A 97 -45.07 3.64 15.66
N LYS A 98 -46.25 3.09 15.97
CA LYS A 98 -46.42 1.84 16.73
C LYS A 98 -47.42 0.94 15.99
N LYS A 99 -47.15 -0.36 16.00
CA LYS A 99 -48.08 -1.37 15.48
C LYS A 99 -49.19 -1.69 16.50
N THR A 100 -50.32 -2.17 15.99
CA THR A 100 -51.43 -2.62 16.83
C THR A 100 -50.98 -3.79 17.71
N GLY A 101 -51.09 -3.64 19.03
CA GLY A 101 -50.69 -4.65 20.01
C GLY A 101 -49.33 -4.42 20.69
N GLU A 102 -48.53 -3.41 20.31
CA GLU A 102 -47.30 -3.08 21.03
C GLU A 102 -47.59 -2.19 22.26
N THR A 103 -46.85 -2.30 23.37
CA THR A 103 -46.96 -1.38 24.52
C THR A 103 -45.76 -0.43 24.54
N VAL A 104 -46.01 0.88 24.56
CA VAL A 104 -44.95 1.91 24.61
C VAL A 104 -44.81 2.39 26.04
N VAL A 105 -43.61 2.33 26.58
CA VAL A 105 -43.28 2.88 27.90
C VAL A 105 -42.47 4.16 27.67
N ALA A 106 -43.05 5.31 28.01
CA ALA A 106 -42.32 6.56 28.06
C ALA A 106 -41.56 6.61 29.39
N ILE A 107 -40.23 6.61 29.34
CA ILE A 107 -39.37 6.76 30.51
C ILE A 107 -39.14 8.27 30.69
N PRO A 108 -39.63 8.90 31.77
CA PRO A 108 -39.32 10.29 32.07
C PRO A 108 -37.81 10.44 32.29
N GLN A 109 -37.19 11.42 31.64
CA GLN A 109 -35.75 11.64 31.75
C GLN A 109 -35.29 12.06 33.16
N ASP A 110 -36.27 12.46 33.97
CA ASP A 110 -36.19 12.98 35.32
C ASP A 110 -35.70 11.91 36.32
N ASN A 111 -35.89 10.62 35.98
CA ASN A 111 -35.57 9.48 36.83
C ASN A 111 -34.40 8.64 36.33
N PHE A 112 -33.58 9.15 35.40
CA PHE A 112 -32.24 8.61 35.26
C PHE A 112 -31.45 9.06 36.49
N LEU A 113 -31.52 8.26 37.57
CA LEU A 113 -30.40 8.20 38.48
C LEU A 113 -29.19 7.96 37.60
N TYR A 114 -28.31 8.95 37.53
CA TYR A 114 -26.99 8.80 36.98
C TYR A 114 -26.34 7.69 37.82
N ILE A 115 -26.47 6.45 37.34
CA ILE A 115 -25.67 5.35 37.86
C ILE A 115 -24.30 5.66 37.30
N ASP A 116 -23.54 6.41 38.10
CA ASP A 116 -22.10 6.46 37.97
C ASP A 116 -21.65 4.99 37.95
N PRO A 117 -20.96 4.51 36.91
CA PRO A 117 -20.54 3.11 36.81
C PRO A 117 -19.59 2.64 37.93
N GLY A 118 -19.40 3.46 38.99
CA GLY A 118 -18.63 3.18 40.18
C GLY A 118 -19.40 2.91 41.48
N THR A 119 -20.72 3.11 41.57
CA THR A 119 -21.47 2.91 42.83
C THR A 119 -22.29 1.63 42.80
N THR A 120 -21.61 0.52 43.10
CA THR A 120 -22.28 -0.66 43.66
C THR A 120 -22.58 -0.36 45.12
N GLU A 121 -23.82 0.00 45.43
CA GLU A 121 -24.33 -0.16 46.79
C GLU A 121 -24.36 -1.65 47.10
N THR A 122 -23.45 -2.08 47.96
CA THR A 122 -23.58 -3.32 48.70
C THR A 122 -23.32 -2.93 50.14
N ASP A 123 -24.42 -2.75 50.88
CA ASP A 123 -24.42 -2.91 52.32
C ASP A 123 -23.72 -4.23 52.65
N GLU A 124 -22.55 -4.19 53.30
CA GLU A 124 -22.23 -4.85 54.56
C GLU A 124 -20.92 -4.24 55.16
N THR A 125 -20.92 -4.13 56.48
CA THR A 125 -20.02 -3.47 57.46
C THR A 125 -18.50 -3.80 57.43
N PRO A 126 -17.66 -3.05 58.20
CA PRO A 126 -16.37 -2.53 57.77
C PRO A 126 -15.20 -3.48 58.05
N ASN A 127 -14.37 -3.70 57.03
CA ASN A 127 -12.97 -4.02 57.29
C ASN A 127 -12.07 -3.35 56.26
N ASN A 128 -11.02 -2.74 56.78
CA ASN A 128 -10.06 -1.83 56.19
C ASN A 128 -9.33 -2.45 54.99
N LYS A 129 -9.98 -2.49 53.82
CA LYS A 129 -9.32 -2.83 52.56
C LYS A 129 -8.82 -1.53 51.92
N PRO A 130 -7.52 -1.44 51.57
CA PRO A 130 -6.99 -0.24 50.94
C PRO A 130 -7.75 0.03 49.64
N ILE A 131 -8.08 1.28 49.38
CA ILE A 131 -8.73 1.71 48.14
C ILE A 131 -7.70 1.59 47.02
N LEU A 132 -7.65 0.44 46.33
CA LEU A 132 -6.80 0.25 45.16
C LEU A 132 -7.37 1.02 43.96
N SER A 133 -6.51 1.74 43.25
CA SER A 133 -6.86 2.40 41.99
C SER A 133 -7.19 1.36 40.91
N ASN A 134 -8.04 1.72 39.93
CA ASN A 134 -8.43 0.82 38.85
C ASN A 134 -7.23 0.17 38.13
N PRO A 135 -6.14 0.89 37.79
CA PRO A 135 -4.96 0.25 37.20
C PRO A 135 -4.33 -0.82 38.08
N GLN A 136 -4.25 -0.60 39.41
CA GLN A 136 -3.68 -1.58 40.34
C GLN A 136 -4.50 -2.86 40.39
N LYS A 137 -5.84 -2.76 40.34
CA LYS A 137 -6.73 -3.93 40.26
C LYS A 137 -6.45 -4.78 39.01
N TRP A 138 -6.17 -4.15 37.87
CA TRP A 138 -5.83 -4.85 36.63
C TRP A 138 -4.46 -5.52 36.71
N TRP A 139 -3.48 -4.88 37.35
CA TRP A 139 -2.15 -5.47 37.55
C TRP A 139 -2.18 -6.70 38.47
N ASP A 140 -2.87 -6.62 39.61
CA ASP A 140 -3.09 -7.78 40.49
C ASP A 140 -3.82 -8.91 39.73
N TYR A 141 -4.84 -8.59 38.94
CA TYR A 141 -5.56 -9.61 38.16
C TYR A 141 -4.66 -10.33 37.13
N ILE A 142 -3.69 -9.62 36.54
CA ILE A 142 -2.83 -10.18 35.49
C ILE A 142 -1.64 -10.96 36.08
N LEU A 143 -1.12 -10.56 37.25
CA LEU A 143 0.11 -11.12 37.83
C LEU A 143 -0.09 -11.95 39.10
N GLY A 144 -1.25 -11.84 39.77
CA GLY A 144 -1.61 -12.59 40.98
C GLY A 144 -1.26 -11.87 42.27
#